data_AF-A0A662BK49-F1
#
_entry.id   AF-A0A662BK49-F1
#
_cell.length_a   1.000
_cell.length_b   1.000
_cell.length_c   1.000
_cell.angle_alpha   90.00
_cell.angle_beta   90.00
_cell.angle_gamma   90.00
#
_symmetry.space_group_name_H-M   'P 1'
#
loop_
_entity.id
_entity.type
_entity.pdbx_description
1 polymer ?
#
loop_
_entity_poly.entity_id
_entity_poly.type
_entity_poly.pdbx_seq_one_letter_code
_entity_poly.pdbx_strand_id
1 'polypeptide(L)'
;MKNKGLLKNVFGLALIMVFSLFISSCGEDAKPIPTLTVVINSIDGFVVDIAAEATDATTWSWEYGDGNVSVTEGGHFYTYTERILYHYMYRNW
;
A
#
# COMPACT_ATOMS: atom_id res chain seq x y z
N MET A 1 -50.85 36.47 24.62
CA MET A 1 -50.39 35.33 23.77
C MET A 1 -49.49 35.84 22.64
N LYS A 2 -48.17 35.97 22.88
CA LYS A 2 -47.23 36.60 21.94
C LYS A 2 -46.01 35.71 21.68
N ASN A 3 -46.24 34.43 21.36
CA ASN A 3 -45.18 33.44 21.13
C ASN A 3 -44.97 33.11 19.64
N LYS A 4 -45.63 33.83 18.72
CA LYS A 4 -45.51 33.59 17.27
C LYS A 4 -44.14 33.99 16.70
N GLY A 5 -43.40 34.87 17.38
CA GLY A 5 -42.04 35.27 16.99
C GLY A 5 -40.96 34.31 17.49
N LEU A 6 -41.13 33.76 18.70
CA LEU A 6 -40.18 32.83 19.31
C LEU A 6 -40.13 31.50 18.54
N LEU A 7 -41.27 31.00 18.07
CA LEU A 7 -41.34 29.74 17.31
C LEU A 7 -40.61 29.83 15.95
N LYS A 8 -40.62 31.00 15.29
CA LYS A 8 -39.93 31.22 14.01
C LYS A 8 -38.41 31.23 14.18
N ASN A 9 -37.91 31.86 15.25
CA ASN A 9 -36.47 31.87 15.56
C ASN A 9 -35.97 30.50 16.02
N VAL A 10 -36.77 29.75 16.77
CA VAL A 10 -36.40 28.38 17.20
C VAL A 10 -36.37 27.43 16.00
N PHE A 11 -37.32 27.54 15.06
CA PHE A 11 -37.28 26.79 13.79
C PHE A 11 -36.08 27.17 12.91
N GLY A 12 -35.73 28.46 12.85
CA GLY A 12 -34.54 28.94 12.13
C GLY A 12 -33.22 28.46 12.73
N LEU A 13 -33.10 28.47 14.06
CA LEU A 13 -31.93 27.96 14.80
C LEU A 13 -31.77 26.43 14.64
N ALA A 14 -32.88 25.69 14.69
CA ALA A 14 -32.87 24.25 14.47
C ALA A 14 -32.42 23.89 13.04
N LEU A 15 -32.82 24.67 12.03
CA LEU A 15 -32.41 24.47 10.64
C LEU A 15 -30.91 24.72 10.42
N ILE A 16 -30.33 25.71 11.10
CA ILE A 16 -28.90 26.04 11.03
C ILE A 16 -28.05 24.95 11.71
N MET A 17 -28.48 24.39 12.84
CA MET A 17 -27.82 23.25 13.48
C MET A 17 -27.81 22.01 12.58
N VAL A 18 -28.90 21.74 11.86
CA VAL A 18 -28.98 20.63 10.90
C VAL A 18 -28.09 20.90 9.68
N PHE A 19 -27.96 22.16 9.25
CA PHE A 19 -27.07 22.52 8.14
C PHE A 19 -25.58 22.41 8.51
N SER A 20 -25.25 22.63 9.79
CA SER A 20 -23.90 22.50 10.36
C SER A 20 -23.46 21.04 10.51
N LEU A 21 -24.40 20.10 10.41
CA LEU A 21 -24.15 18.66 10.40
C LEU A 21 -23.94 18.10 8.99
N PHE A 22 -23.97 18.94 7.94
CA PHE A 22 -23.45 18.55 6.62
C PHE A 22 -21.93 18.55 6.64
N ILE A 23 -21.44 17.51 7.32
CA ILE A 23 -20.32 16.65 6.95
C ILE A 23 -19.31 17.38 6.08
N SER A 24 -18.24 17.86 6.73
CA SER A 24 -16.95 17.92 6.06
C SER A 24 -16.60 16.49 5.67
N SER A 25 -17.16 16.05 4.54
CA SER A 25 -16.74 14.87 3.81
C SER A 25 -15.40 15.29 3.24
N CYS A 26 -14.36 15.14 4.05
CA CYS A 26 -13.00 15.25 3.59
C CYS A 26 -12.90 14.30 2.40
N GLY A 27 -12.71 14.84 1.20
CA GLY A 27 -12.44 14.02 0.04
C GLY A 27 -11.11 13.34 0.32
N GLU A 28 -11.13 12.07 0.67
CA GLU A 28 -9.93 11.27 0.61
C GLU A 28 -9.60 11.17 -0.87
N ASP A 29 -8.62 11.97 -1.31
CA ASP A 29 -7.96 11.74 -2.58
C ASP A 29 -7.58 10.26 -2.59
N ALA A 30 -8.14 9.50 -3.53
CA ALA A 30 -7.86 8.08 -3.62
C ALA A 30 -6.34 7.94 -3.79
N LYS A 31 -5.67 7.43 -2.74
CA LYS A 31 -4.23 7.21 -2.76
C LYS A 31 -3.92 6.39 -4.02
N PRO A 32 -2.95 6.81 -4.87
CA PRO A 32 -2.61 6.07 -6.06
C PRO A 32 -2.20 4.63 -5.68
N ILE A 33 -2.66 3.66 -6.47
CA ILE A 33 -2.30 2.25 -6.28
C ILE A 33 -0.83 2.11 -6.65
N PRO A 34 0.02 1.58 -5.77
CA PRO A 34 1.41 1.39 -6.10
C PRO A 34 1.56 0.34 -7.20
N THR A 35 2.39 0.63 -8.20
CA THR A 35 2.79 -0.35 -9.21
C THR A 35 4.23 -0.78 -8.96
N LEU A 36 4.58 -2.02 -9.33
CA LEU A 36 5.93 -2.55 -9.22
C LEU A 36 6.26 -3.35 -10.48
N THR A 37 7.40 -3.04 -11.09
CA THR A 37 8.02 -3.79 -12.18
C THR A 37 9.35 -4.32 -11.69
N VAL A 38 9.59 -5.63 -11.87
CA VAL A 38 10.84 -6.30 -11.50
C VAL A 38 11.41 -7.02 -12.71
N VAL A 39 12.71 -6.85 -12.94
CA VAL A 39 13.47 -7.52 -14.00
C VAL A 39 14.76 -8.08 -13.41
N ILE A 40 15.15 -9.27 -13.84
CA ILE A 40 16.49 -9.81 -13.53
C ILE A 40 17.42 -9.45 -14.68
N ASN A 41 18.39 -8.58 -14.41
CA ASN A 41 19.34 -8.13 -15.43
C ASN A 41 20.38 -9.20 -15.73
N SER A 42 20.91 -9.84 -14.70
CA SER A 42 21.95 -10.86 -14.83
C SER A 42 22.03 -11.79 -13.62
N ILE A 43 22.64 -12.96 -13.82
CA ILE A 43 22.95 -13.94 -12.78
C ILE A 43 24.40 -14.38 -12.99
N ASP A 44 25.22 -14.24 -11.95
CA ASP A 44 26.61 -14.72 -11.93
C ASP A 44 26.87 -15.54 -10.67
N GLY A 45 26.94 -16.87 -10.83
CA GLY A 45 27.04 -17.80 -9.72
C GLY A 45 25.86 -17.68 -8.76
N PHE A 46 26.11 -17.17 -7.55
CA PHE A 46 25.09 -16.93 -6.52
C PHE A 46 24.62 -15.48 -6.44
N VAL A 47 25.15 -14.61 -7.29
CA VAL A 47 24.81 -13.18 -7.32
C VAL A 47 23.75 -12.94 -8.39
N VAL A 48 22.66 -12.25 -8.01
CA VAL A 48 21.57 -11.84 -8.90
C VAL A 48 21.51 -10.33 -8.94
N ASP A 49 21.52 -9.76 -10.14
CA ASP A 49 21.26 -8.34 -10.39
C ASP A 49 19.76 -8.13 -10.61
N ILE A 50 19.12 -7.49 -9.64
CA ILE A 50 17.67 -7.22 -9.62
C ILE A 50 17.47 -5.76 -10.00
N ALA A 51 16.73 -5.50 -11.08
CA ALA A 51 16.18 -4.18 -11.38
C ALA A 51 14.74 -4.10 -10.89
N ALA A 52 14.38 -2.98 -10.25
CA ALA A 52 13.03 -2.77 -9.78
C ALA A 52 12.64 -1.29 -9.87
N GLU A 53 11.46 -1.04 -10.44
CA GLU A 53 10.86 0.27 -10.55
C GLU A 53 9.44 0.23 -10.00
N ALA A 54 9.11 1.17 -9.12
CA ALA A 54 7.79 1.25 -8.51
C ALA A 54 7.24 2.68 -8.60
N THR A 55 5.92 2.79 -8.77
CA THR A 55 5.19 4.05 -8.60
C THR A 55 4.49 4.03 -7.25
N ASP A 56 4.51 5.15 -6.54
CA ASP A 56 3.76 5.35 -5.28
C ASP A 56 4.07 4.35 -4.15
N ALA A 57 5.17 3.60 -4.27
CA ALA A 57 5.70 2.73 -3.22
C ALA A 57 6.32 3.58 -2.11
N THR A 58 5.91 3.32 -0.87
CA THR A 58 6.43 4.01 0.32
C THR A 58 7.36 3.13 1.14
N THR A 59 7.35 1.83 0.89
CA THR A 59 8.13 0.83 1.64
C THR A 59 8.49 -0.32 0.72
N TRP A 60 9.64 -0.95 0.99
CA TRP A 60 10.16 -2.08 0.24
C TRP A 60 10.34 -3.29 1.16
N SER A 61 10.00 -4.47 0.66
CA SER A 61 10.24 -5.74 1.33
C SER A 61 10.55 -6.79 0.28
N TRP A 62 11.72 -7.39 0.38
CA TRP A 62 12.21 -8.43 -0.50
C TRP A 62 12.28 -9.74 0.27
N GLU A 63 11.67 -10.79 -0.26
CA GLU A 63 11.91 -12.17 0.18
C GLU A 63 12.54 -12.95 -0.96
N TYR A 64 13.71 -13.53 -0.71
CA TYR A 64 14.49 -14.23 -1.75
C TYR A 64 14.23 -15.74 -1.76
N GLY A 65 13.42 -16.26 -0.82
CA GLY A 65 13.09 -17.68 -0.70
C GLY A 65 14.15 -18.52 0.03
N ASP A 66 15.22 -17.90 0.54
CA ASP A 66 16.27 -18.53 1.36
C ASP A 66 16.10 -18.26 2.87
N GLY A 67 15.00 -17.62 3.25
CA GLY A 67 14.70 -17.22 4.63
C GLY A 67 15.24 -15.84 5.02
N ASN A 68 15.99 -15.17 4.15
CA ASN A 68 16.42 -13.79 4.37
C ASN A 68 15.41 -12.80 3.80
N VAL A 69 15.34 -11.63 4.44
CA VAL A 69 14.51 -10.50 4.02
C VAL A 69 15.35 -9.22 3.90
N SER A 70 14.97 -8.33 3.00
CA SER A 70 15.62 -7.01 2.84
C SER A 70 14.59 -5.89 2.69
N VAL A 71 15.00 -4.68 3.09
CA VAL A 71 14.22 -3.44 2.95
C VAL A 71 14.90 -2.43 2.01
N THR A 72 15.89 -2.88 1.22
CA THR A 72 16.56 -2.05 0.22
C THR A 72 15.53 -1.48 -0.76
N GLU A 73 15.60 -0.18 -1.01
CA GLU A 73 14.77 0.47 -2.01
C GLU A 73 15.26 0.18 -3.43
N GLY A 74 14.35 -0.20 -4.33
CA GLY A 74 14.65 -0.39 -5.74
C GLY A 74 15.52 -1.60 -6.05
N GLY A 75 16.14 -1.54 -7.24
CA GLY A 75 17.04 -2.57 -7.74
C GLY A 75 18.36 -2.64 -6.96
N HIS A 76 18.90 -3.85 -6.82
CA HIS A 76 20.13 -4.13 -6.09
C HIS A 76 20.69 -5.51 -6.48
N PHE A 77 21.92 -5.80 -6.04
CA PHE A 77 22.50 -7.13 -6.11
C PHE A 77 22.14 -7.93 -4.86
N TYR A 78 21.73 -9.18 -5.04
CA TYR A 78 21.53 -10.13 -3.94
C TYR A 78 22.39 -11.38 -4.12
N THR A 79 23.01 -11.84 -3.03
CA THR A 79 23.89 -13.02 -3.05
C THR A 79 23.32 -14.13 -2.18
N TYR A 80 23.01 -15.26 -2.79
CA TYR A 80 22.61 -16.46 -2.04
C TYR A 80 23.81 -17.08 -1.33
N THR A 81 23.62 -17.48 -0.07
CA THR A 81 24.65 -18.15 0.74
C THR A 81 24.80 -19.63 0.40
N GLU A 82 23.73 -20.26 -0.11
CA GLU A 82 23.70 -21.67 -0.47
C GLU A 82 23.01 -21.90 -1.81
N ARG A 83 23.35 -23.00 -2.49
CA ARG A 83 22.64 -23.43 -3.69
C ARG A 83 21.30 -24.07 -3.27
N ILE A 84 20.19 -23.43 -3.60
CA ILE A 84 18.87 -24.07 -3.47
C ILE A 84 18.81 -25.25 -4.46
N LEU A 85 18.94 -26.48 -3.96
CA LEU A 85 18.65 -27.68 -4.73
C LEU A 85 17.15 -27.96 -4.60
N TYR A 86 16.40 -27.73 -5.67
CA TYR A 86 15.05 -28.28 -5.78
C TYR A 86 15.15 -29.80 -5.65
N HIS A 87 14.74 -30.34 -4.49
CA HIS A 87 14.66 -31.77 -4.29
C HIS A 87 13.52 -32.30 -5.16
N TYR A 88 13.83 -32.76 -6.37
CA TYR A 88 12.88 -33.49 -7.20
C TYR A 88 12.57 -34.82 -6.51
N MET A 89 11.51 -34.83 -5.70
CA MET A 89 10.92 -36.08 -5.22
C MET A 89 10.22 -36.72 -6.41
N TYR A 90 10.91 -37.60 -7.15
CA TYR A 90 10.23 -38.54 -8.03
C TYR A 90 9.46 -39.52 -7.15
N ARG A 91 8.18 -39.21 -6.87
CA ARG A 91 7.26 -40.17 -6.30
C ARG A 91 6.92 -41.17 -7.41
N ASN A 92 7.67 -42.27 -7.46
CA ASN A 92 7.27 -43.42 -8.26
C ASN A 92 5.98 -43.98 -7.65
N TRP A 93 4.93 -44.05 -8.47
CA TRP A 93 3.72 -44.81 -8.18
C TRP A 93 3.93 -46.26 -8.57
#